data_AF-A0A3L7XBL1-F1
#
_entry.id   AF-A0A3L7XBL1-F1
#
_cell.length_a   1.000
_cell.length_b   1.000
_cell.length_c   1.000
_cell.angle_alpha   90.00
_cell.angle_beta   90.00
_cell.angle_gamma   90.00
#
_symmetry.space_group_name_H-M   'P 1'
#
loop_
_entity.id
_entity.type
_entity.pdbx_description
1 polymer ?
#
loop_
_entity_poly.entity_id
_entity_poly.type
_entity_poly.pdbx_seq_one_letter_code
_entity_poly.pdbx_strand_id
1 'polypeptide(L)'
;MQVRALNTSDNNLFDNDPDDILDIVIQPRSISPQPVRAAEFEPPTLETTSAIVLAPESPEEQDGWHVASTTDGIVGTRATSDFPTTTETDEIAENEPHWFGLMVREVVETVGLAVIIFLIIRIGIQNYRIEGASMEPNFHDGEYLIVNKLAYRLGEYERGDVIVFKYPNDPSKDYIKRVIGLPGDTVEIRGGQLYVNNVEIVEPYLHMPNTRDEPPTVVDAGHLYVMGDNRPASSDTRSWGQLGQEFVIGQAWLAIWPFDTAGLVKHQPIEVSAVMAQGP
;
A
#
# COMPACT_ATOMS: atom_id res chain seq x y z
N MET A 1 11.55 12.35 -18.25
CA MET A 1 11.63 11.40 -17.13
C MET A 1 10.84 10.19 -17.52
N GLN A 2 11.54 9.07 -17.54
CA GLN A 2 11.01 7.74 -17.80
C GLN A 2 10.80 7.05 -16.45
N VAL A 3 10.01 5.99 -16.45
CA VAL A 3 9.97 5.02 -15.36
C VAL A 3 10.21 3.65 -15.98
N ARG A 4 10.94 2.79 -15.29
CA ARG A 4 11.21 1.43 -15.75
C ARG A 4 10.42 0.43 -14.92
N ALA A 5 9.60 -0.38 -15.57
CA ALA A 5 8.93 -1.49 -14.92
C ALA A 5 9.95 -2.54 -14.49
N LEU A 6 9.91 -2.98 -13.24
CA LEU A 6 10.89 -3.91 -12.69
C LEU A 6 10.58 -5.39 -12.95
N ASN A 7 9.60 -5.68 -13.81
CA ASN A 7 9.08 -7.04 -13.99
C ASN A 7 8.86 -7.42 -15.47
N THR A 8 9.40 -6.66 -16.41
CA THR A 8 9.33 -6.98 -17.84
C THR A 8 10.60 -7.73 -18.24
N SER A 9 10.38 -8.93 -18.76
CA SER A 9 11.37 -9.90 -19.24
C SER A 9 12.15 -9.42 -20.46
N ASP A 10 13.00 -8.40 -20.30
CA ASP A 10 14.11 -8.21 -21.23
C ASP A 10 15.20 -9.21 -20.84
N ASN A 11 15.27 -10.28 -21.64
CA ASN A 11 16.21 -11.39 -21.53
C ASN A 11 17.67 -10.96 -21.79
N ASN A 12 18.19 -10.01 -21.00
CA ASN A 12 19.60 -9.88 -20.65
C ASN A 12 19.75 -10.07 -19.13
N LEU A 13 19.06 -11.08 -18.61
CA LEU A 13 19.01 -11.48 -17.19
C LEU A 13 20.22 -12.35 -16.77
N PHE A 14 21.36 -12.23 -17.46
CA PHE A 14 22.58 -13.03 -17.22
C PHE A 14 23.88 -12.21 -17.27
N ASP A 15 23.81 -10.89 -17.07
CA ASP A 15 24.93 -10.15 -16.51
C ASP A 15 24.61 -9.92 -15.02
N ASN A 16 24.42 -11.02 -14.30
CA ASN A 16 24.23 -11.02 -12.85
C ASN A 16 25.61 -11.01 -12.21
N ASP A 17 26.06 -9.83 -11.79
CA ASP A 17 27.02 -9.70 -10.71
C ASP A 17 26.35 -10.29 -9.44
N PRO A 18 26.92 -11.33 -8.80
CA PRO A 18 26.27 -12.02 -7.67
C PRO A 18 26.11 -11.17 -6.39
N ASP A 19 26.51 -9.90 -6.39
CA ASP A 19 26.44 -9.02 -5.22
C ASP A 19 25.07 -8.32 -5.04
N ASP A 20 24.22 -8.24 -6.07
CA ASP A 20 22.96 -7.45 -6.02
C ASP A 20 21.81 -8.08 -5.20
N ILE A 21 21.89 -9.37 -4.86
CA ILE A 21 20.82 -10.09 -4.14
C ILE A 21 21.14 -10.23 -2.64
N LEU A 22 22.34 -9.83 -2.20
CA LEU A 22 22.80 -9.97 -0.81
C LEU A 22 22.86 -8.65 -0.02
N ASP A 23 22.66 -7.49 -0.65
CA ASP A 23 22.66 -6.18 0.04
C ASP A 23 21.35 -5.85 0.81
N ILE A 24 20.43 -6.82 0.93
CA ILE A 24 19.21 -6.70 1.76
C ILE A 24 19.51 -6.90 3.27
N VAL A 25 20.75 -7.22 3.66
CA VAL A 25 21.12 -7.48 5.07
C VAL A 25 22.36 -6.69 5.50
N ILE A 26 22.11 -5.61 6.25
CA ILE A 26 22.99 -4.92 7.21
C ILE A 26 24.33 -4.40 6.66
N GLN A 27 24.40 -3.09 6.40
CA GLN A 27 25.65 -2.33 6.56
C GLN A 27 25.56 -1.41 7.78
N PRO A 28 26.41 -1.59 8.82
CA PRO A 28 26.50 -0.63 9.90
C PRO A 28 27.25 0.61 9.38
N ARG A 29 26.56 1.77 9.28
CA ARG A 29 27.24 3.04 9.01
C ARG A 29 28.25 3.33 10.12
N SER A 30 29.50 3.52 9.73
CA SER A 30 30.52 4.12 10.59
C SER A 30 30.13 5.56 10.91
N ILE A 31 29.74 5.82 12.15
CA ILE A 31 29.49 7.18 12.64
C ILE A 31 30.84 7.75 13.06
N SER A 32 31.37 8.70 12.28
CA SER A 32 32.44 9.58 12.78
C SER A 32 31.85 10.50 13.86
N PRO A 33 32.37 10.50 15.10
CA PRO A 33 31.82 11.35 16.14
C PRO A 33 32.20 12.81 15.87
N GLN A 34 31.20 13.64 15.57
CA GLN A 34 31.33 15.09 15.68
C GLN A 34 31.39 15.46 17.18
N PRO A 35 32.29 16.36 17.61
CA PRO A 35 32.40 16.74 19.01
C PRO A 35 31.13 17.50 19.46
N VAL A 36 30.36 16.88 20.35
CA VAL A 36 29.18 17.49 20.95
C VAL A 36 29.64 18.53 21.97
N ARG A 37 29.27 19.78 21.73
CA ARG A 37 29.47 20.90 22.65
C ARG A 37 28.71 20.63 23.95
N ALA A 38 29.42 20.57 25.08
CA ALA A 38 28.85 20.34 26.39
C ALA A 38 27.79 21.42 26.70
N ALA A 39 26.53 21.02 26.76
CA ALA A 39 25.47 21.77 27.41
C ALA A 39 25.42 21.28 28.86
N GLU A 40 25.71 22.20 29.76
CA GLU A 40 25.75 22.04 31.21
C GLU A 40 24.31 21.81 31.70
N PHE A 41 23.99 20.57 32.09
CA PHE A 41 22.70 20.19 32.66
C PHE A 41 22.84 20.11 34.17
N GLU A 42 22.25 21.06 34.88
CA GLU A 42 22.14 21.06 36.34
C GLU A 42 21.23 19.91 36.81
N PRO A 43 21.55 19.22 37.93
CA PRO A 43 20.71 18.15 38.45
C PRO A 43 19.46 18.71 39.16
N PRO A 44 18.28 18.11 38.99
CA PRO A 44 17.08 18.54 39.71
C PRO A 44 17.17 18.20 41.21
N THR A 45 16.77 19.18 42.02
CA THR A 45 16.65 19.15 43.48
C THR A 45 15.58 18.16 43.94
N LEU A 46 15.94 17.36 44.94
CA LEU A 46 15.06 16.43 45.66
C LEU A 46 14.16 17.20 46.64
N GLU A 47 12.85 17.21 46.41
CA GLU A 47 11.86 17.62 47.42
C GLU A 47 11.22 16.36 48.03
N THR A 48 11.26 16.34 49.35
CA THR A 48 10.82 15.30 50.28
C THR A 48 9.33 15.47 50.56
N THR A 49 8.55 14.39 50.56
CA THR A 49 7.37 14.27 51.44
C THR A 49 7.21 12.83 51.93
N SER A 50 7.20 12.71 53.25
CA SER A 50 7.11 11.53 54.11
C SER A 50 5.77 10.79 53.92
N ALA A 51 5.80 9.46 53.72
CA ALA A 51 5.65 8.41 54.73
C ALA A 51 4.30 8.38 55.48
N ILE A 52 3.47 7.37 55.17
CA ILE A 52 2.62 6.69 56.16
C ILE A 52 2.86 5.19 56.02
N VAL A 53 3.27 4.61 57.15
CA VAL A 53 3.52 3.19 57.41
C VAL A 53 2.23 2.54 57.91
N LEU A 54 1.97 1.29 57.53
CA LEU A 54 1.59 0.20 58.46
C LEU A 54 1.59 -1.16 57.74
N ALA A 55 1.99 -2.16 58.51
CA ALA A 55 2.58 -3.44 58.13
C ALA A 55 1.52 -4.58 57.96
N PRO A 56 1.92 -5.83 57.65
CA PRO A 56 1.10 -6.84 56.98
C PRO A 56 0.53 -7.91 57.95
N GLU A 57 -0.53 -8.61 57.53
CA GLU A 57 -0.87 -9.94 58.03
C GLU A 57 -1.40 -10.84 56.90
N SER A 58 -1.01 -12.12 56.98
CA SER A 58 -1.28 -13.27 56.10
C SER A 58 -2.42 -14.15 56.68
N PRO A 59 -2.64 -15.42 56.24
CA PRO A 59 -3.55 -15.83 55.18
C PRO A 59 -4.63 -16.83 55.71
N GLU A 60 -5.28 -17.56 54.78
CA GLU A 60 -6.14 -18.76 54.96
C GLU A 60 -7.66 -18.53 54.96
N GLU A 61 -8.39 -19.19 54.05
CA GLU A 61 -9.30 -20.29 54.41
C GLU A 61 -9.86 -21.00 53.16
N GLN A 62 -9.77 -22.33 53.19
CA GLN A 62 -10.49 -23.28 52.33
C GLN A 62 -11.81 -23.64 53.01
N ASP A 63 -12.84 -24.01 52.26
CA ASP A 63 -13.83 -24.95 52.78
C ASP A 63 -14.54 -25.77 51.69
N GLY A 64 -14.56 -27.09 51.90
CA GLY A 64 -15.42 -28.09 51.21
C GLY A 64 -16.87 -27.96 51.69
N TRP A 65 -17.86 -28.81 51.40
CA TRP A 65 -18.06 -30.20 50.97
C TRP A 65 -19.47 -30.22 50.30
N HIS A 66 -19.96 -31.24 49.58
CA HIS A 66 -20.96 -32.18 50.12
C HIS A 66 -21.17 -33.36 49.16
N VAL A 67 -20.90 -34.56 49.67
CA VAL A 67 -21.27 -35.87 49.13
C VAL A 67 -22.48 -36.38 49.93
N ALA A 68 -23.49 -36.91 49.24
CA ALA A 68 -24.58 -37.66 49.87
C ALA A 68 -24.53 -39.13 49.41
N SER A 69 -24.34 -40.02 50.38
CA SER A 69 -24.47 -41.46 50.28
C SER A 69 -25.80 -41.90 50.89
N THR A 70 -26.55 -42.75 50.20
CA THR A 70 -27.63 -43.55 50.80
C THR A 70 -27.42 -45.02 50.42
N THR A 71 -27.46 -45.88 51.42
CA THR A 71 -27.42 -47.34 51.35
C THR A 71 -28.63 -47.90 52.08
N ASP A 72 -29.26 -48.91 51.49
CA ASP A 72 -30.07 -49.99 52.10
C ASP A 72 -30.39 -50.95 50.92
N GLY A 73 -30.45 -52.28 50.95
CA GLY A 73 -30.37 -53.29 51.99
C GLY A 73 -31.02 -54.61 51.47
N ILE A 74 -30.18 -55.54 50.98
CA ILE A 74 -30.19 -57.04 51.01
C ILE A 74 -31.46 -57.91 50.77
N VAL A 75 -31.31 -58.94 49.89
CA VAL A 75 -31.52 -60.42 50.06
C VAL A 75 -32.30 -61.09 48.90
N GLY A 76 -31.76 -62.17 48.31
CA GLY A 76 -32.59 -63.30 47.84
C GLY A 76 -32.22 -64.03 46.54
N THR A 77 -31.44 -65.10 46.66
CA THR A 77 -30.92 -66.08 45.68
C THR A 77 -31.98 -66.89 44.88
N ARG A 78 -31.75 -67.16 43.58
CA ARG A 78 -31.77 -68.53 42.98
C ARG A 78 -31.36 -68.54 41.50
N ALA A 79 -30.48 -69.48 41.16
CA ALA A 79 -30.05 -69.83 39.80
C ALA A 79 -31.09 -70.65 39.04
N THR A 80 -31.14 -70.49 37.71
CA THR A 80 -31.19 -71.59 36.72
C THR A 80 -30.71 -71.09 35.36
N SER A 81 -30.07 -72.00 34.64
CA SER A 81 -29.53 -71.95 33.29
C SER A 81 -30.51 -71.42 32.23
N ASP A 82 -29.98 -70.83 31.16
CA ASP A 82 -30.03 -71.40 29.81
C ASP A 82 -29.23 -70.52 28.82
N PHE A 83 -28.27 -71.13 28.13
CA PHE A 83 -27.58 -70.60 26.93
C PHE A 83 -28.44 -70.98 25.69
N PRO A 84 -28.44 -70.21 24.58
CA PRO A 84 -27.24 -70.06 23.77
C PRO A 84 -26.99 -68.67 23.14
N THR A 85 -25.70 -68.42 22.95
CA THR A 85 -25.06 -67.79 21.79
C THR A 85 -25.98 -67.24 20.71
N THR A 86 -26.05 -65.92 20.63
CA THR A 86 -26.13 -65.20 19.36
C THR A 86 -25.26 -63.96 19.48
N THR A 87 -24.01 -64.14 19.05
CA THR A 87 -23.25 -63.20 18.24
C THR A 87 -23.26 -61.74 18.69
N GLU A 88 -22.35 -61.42 19.61
CA GLU A 88 -21.60 -60.17 19.51
C GLU A 88 -20.88 -60.17 18.15
N THR A 89 -21.54 -59.61 17.13
CA THR A 89 -20.80 -58.89 16.10
C THR A 89 -20.99 -57.43 16.47
N ASP A 90 -20.16 -56.94 17.39
CA ASP A 90 -19.81 -55.53 17.39
C ASP A 90 -19.26 -55.25 16.00
N GLU A 91 -20.12 -54.78 15.10
CA GLU A 91 -19.68 -54.09 13.90
C GLU A 91 -18.90 -52.88 14.43
N ILE A 92 -17.59 -53.06 14.53
CA ILE A 92 -16.63 -51.98 14.63
C ILE A 92 -16.88 -51.18 13.35
N ALA A 93 -17.76 -50.18 13.46
CA ALA A 93 -17.83 -49.08 12.54
C ALA A 93 -16.46 -48.43 12.61
N GLU A 94 -15.53 -48.91 11.78
CA GLU A 94 -14.31 -48.21 11.42
C GLU A 94 -14.75 -46.97 10.64
N ASN A 95 -15.29 -46.00 11.40
CA ASN A 95 -15.57 -44.67 10.93
C ASN A 95 -14.21 -43.98 10.87
N GLU A 96 -13.54 -44.21 9.74
CA GLU A 96 -12.39 -43.45 9.27
C GLU A 96 -12.56 -41.97 9.62
N PRO A 97 -11.49 -41.31 10.09
CA PRO A 97 -11.60 -40.02 10.75
C PRO A 97 -12.19 -38.95 9.83
N HIS A 98 -13.46 -38.59 10.08
CA HIS A 98 -14.15 -37.45 9.47
C HIS A 98 -13.38 -36.12 9.58
N TRP A 99 -12.39 -36.05 10.48
CA TRP A 99 -11.50 -34.91 10.62
C TRP A 99 -10.52 -34.74 9.45
N PHE A 100 -10.13 -35.80 8.73
CA PHE A 100 -9.19 -35.68 7.61
C PHE A 100 -9.83 -34.96 6.40
N GLY A 101 -11.08 -35.31 6.06
CA GLY A 101 -11.82 -34.63 5.00
C GLY A 101 -12.11 -33.15 5.31
N LEU A 102 -12.40 -32.85 6.59
CA LEU A 102 -12.52 -31.47 7.05
C LEU A 102 -11.18 -30.72 6.94
N MET A 103 -10.06 -31.31 7.38
CA MET A 103 -8.72 -30.70 7.26
C MET A 103 -8.32 -30.43 5.80
N VAL A 104 -8.58 -31.37 4.89
CA VAL A 104 -8.30 -31.18 3.46
C VAL A 104 -9.11 -30.03 2.90
N ARG A 105 -10.40 -29.91 3.24
CA ARG A 105 -11.24 -28.79 2.81
C ARG A 105 -10.70 -27.45 3.30
N GLU A 106 -10.40 -27.32 4.59
CA GLU A 106 -9.85 -26.08 5.17
C GLU A 106 -8.52 -25.68 4.51
N VAL A 107 -7.66 -26.65 4.21
CA VAL A 107 -6.39 -26.42 3.49
C VAL A 107 -6.65 -25.96 2.06
N VAL A 108 -7.57 -26.61 1.32
CA VAL A 108 -7.92 -26.21 -0.04
C VAL A 108 -8.53 -24.81 -0.08
N GLU A 109 -9.42 -24.48 0.87
CA GLU A 109 -10.02 -23.15 0.99
C GLU A 109 -8.96 -22.08 1.27
N THR A 110 -8.03 -22.36 2.20
CA THR A 110 -6.92 -21.44 2.52
C THR A 110 -5.99 -21.23 1.33
N VAL A 111 -5.60 -22.31 0.64
CA VAL A 111 -4.74 -22.24 -0.55
C VAL A 111 -5.46 -21.53 -1.69
N GLY A 112 -6.75 -21.81 -1.90
CA GLY A 112 -7.57 -21.13 -2.89
C GLY A 112 -7.65 -19.63 -2.65
N LEU A 113 -7.90 -19.23 -1.40
CA LEU A 113 -7.91 -17.81 -1.01
C LEU A 113 -6.55 -17.16 -1.23
N ALA A 114 -5.45 -17.82 -0.84
CA ALA A 114 -4.10 -17.30 -1.04
C ALA A 114 -3.77 -17.11 -2.53
N VAL A 115 -4.15 -18.06 -3.39
CA VAL A 115 -3.97 -17.95 -4.85
C VAL A 115 -4.79 -16.80 -5.42
N ILE A 116 -6.05 -16.63 -4.98
CA ILE A 116 -6.90 -15.53 -5.42
C ILE A 116 -6.28 -14.17 -5.03
N ILE A 117 -5.86 -14.02 -3.78
CA ILE A 117 -5.21 -12.80 -3.29
C ILE A 117 -3.92 -12.53 -4.08
N PHE A 118 -3.10 -13.55 -4.28
CA PHE A 118 -1.87 -13.45 -5.06
C PHE A 118 -2.15 -12.97 -6.50
N LEU A 119 -3.17 -13.52 -7.16
CA LEU A 119 -3.55 -13.11 -8.51
C LEU A 119 -4.05 -11.66 -8.55
N ILE A 120 -4.87 -11.24 -7.57
CA ILE A 120 -5.35 -9.86 -7.47
C ILE A 120 -4.16 -8.90 -7.35
N ILE A 121 -3.22 -9.18 -6.43
CA ILE A 121 -2.03 -8.36 -6.24
C ILE A 121 -1.17 -8.35 -7.51
N ARG A 122 -0.94 -9.52 -8.12
CA ARG A 122 -0.13 -9.68 -9.32
C ARG A 122 -0.68 -8.91 -10.52
N ILE A 123 -1.99 -8.83 -10.67
CA ILE A 123 -2.64 -8.14 -11.79
C ILE A 123 -2.83 -6.65 -11.52
N GLY A 124 -3.11 -6.28 -10.27
CA GLY A 124 -3.48 -4.92 -9.89
C GLY A 124 -2.31 -4.00 -9.58
N ILE A 125 -1.15 -4.54 -9.20
CA ILE A 125 -0.02 -3.75 -8.72
C ILE A 125 1.21 -3.94 -9.62
N GLN A 126 1.92 -2.85 -9.90
CA GLN A 126 3.17 -2.89 -10.65
C GLN A 126 4.22 -1.97 -10.03
N ASN A 127 5.46 -2.48 -9.94
CA ASN A 127 6.58 -1.75 -9.38
C ASN A 127 7.39 -1.06 -10.48
N TYR A 128 7.76 0.18 -10.23
CA TYR A 128 8.49 1.05 -11.14
C TYR A 128 9.70 1.67 -10.44
N ARG A 129 10.79 1.86 -11.18
CA ARG A 129 11.90 2.72 -10.78
C ARG A 129 11.86 4.01 -11.60
N ILE A 130 12.03 5.15 -10.94
CA ILE A 130 12.02 6.46 -11.57
C ILE A 130 13.37 6.75 -12.22
N GLU A 131 13.35 7.30 -13.45
CA GLU A 131 14.53 7.72 -14.21
C GLU A 131 14.39 9.17 -14.75
N GLY A 132 15.21 10.09 -14.25
CA GLY A 132 15.30 11.51 -14.63
C GLY A 132 14.72 12.47 -13.58
N ALA A 133 14.57 13.76 -13.95
CA ALA A 133 14.27 14.83 -12.99
C ALA A 133 12.96 15.61 -13.24
N SER A 134 12.08 15.15 -14.15
CA SER A 134 10.92 15.97 -14.58
C SER A 134 9.81 16.10 -13.53
N MET A 135 9.85 15.29 -12.49
CA MET A 135 8.89 15.29 -11.39
C MET A 135 9.52 15.77 -10.08
N GLU A 136 10.76 16.27 -10.12
CA GLU A 136 11.37 16.90 -8.95
C GLU A 136 10.63 18.19 -8.54
N PRO A 137 10.60 18.51 -7.24
CA PRO A 137 11.23 17.80 -6.12
C PRO A 137 10.34 16.69 -5.51
N ASN A 138 9.15 16.43 -6.05
CA ASN A 138 8.22 15.48 -5.43
C ASN A 138 8.58 14.02 -5.69
N PHE A 139 9.38 13.77 -6.73
CA PHE A 139 9.88 12.46 -7.10
C PHE A 139 11.31 12.58 -7.61
N HIS A 140 12.19 11.78 -7.04
CA HIS A 140 13.63 11.81 -7.32
C HIS A 140 14.06 10.66 -8.23
N ASP A 141 15.15 10.88 -8.95
CA ASP A 141 15.80 9.82 -9.73
C ASP A 141 16.18 8.64 -8.83
N GLY A 142 15.89 7.43 -9.28
CA GLY A 142 16.17 6.20 -8.54
C GLY A 142 15.13 5.78 -7.50
N GLU A 143 14.09 6.59 -7.25
CA GLU A 143 13.00 6.19 -6.34
C GLU A 143 12.17 5.03 -6.90
N TYR A 144 11.62 4.22 -5.99
CA TYR A 144 10.76 3.09 -6.34
C TYR A 144 9.31 3.41 -6.03
N LEU A 145 8.45 3.21 -7.03
CA LEU A 145 7.02 3.45 -6.96
C LEU A 145 6.22 2.16 -7.07
N ILE A 146 5.13 2.10 -6.32
CA ILE A 146 4.03 1.15 -6.50
C ILE A 146 2.92 1.84 -7.27
N VAL A 147 2.53 1.27 -8.41
CA VAL A 147 1.49 1.78 -9.30
C VAL A 147 0.25 0.89 -9.22
N ASN A 148 -0.91 1.49 -9.00
CA ASN A 148 -2.21 0.85 -9.02
C ASN A 148 -2.79 0.86 -10.45
N LYS A 149 -2.84 -0.32 -11.08
CA LYS A 149 -3.36 -0.53 -12.45
C LYS A 149 -4.88 -0.64 -12.52
N LEU A 150 -5.53 -0.84 -11.38
CA LEU A 150 -6.99 -0.96 -11.30
C LEU A 150 -7.67 0.40 -11.08
N ALA A 151 -6.92 1.44 -10.70
CA ALA A 151 -7.44 2.77 -10.42
C ALA A 151 -8.39 3.27 -11.50
N TYR A 152 -7.95 3.29 -12.76
CA TYR A 152 -8.73 3.80 -13.90
C TYR A 152 -9.55 2.73 -14.64
N ARG A 153 -9.57 1.49 -14.12
CA ARG A 153 -10.53 0.47 -14.58
C ARG A 153 -11.83 0.52 -13.82
N LEU A 154 -11.78 1.00 -12.57
CA LEU A 154 -12.91 1.04 -11.64
C LEU A 154 -13.30 2.46 -11.24
N GLY A 155 -12.40 3.43 -11.41
CA GLY A 155 -12.60 4.84 -11.11
C GLY A 155 -12.33 5.74 -12.32
N GLU A 156 -12.46 7.04 -12.09
CA GLU A 156 -12.24 8.09 -13.07
C GLU A 156 -10.89 8.80 -12.83
N TYR A 157 -10.43 9.55 -13.83
CA TYR A 157 -9.26 10.40 -13.69
C TYR A 157 -9.61 11.66 -12.91
N GLU A 158 -8.75 12.02 -11.95
CA GLU A 158 -8.90 13.26 -11.19
C GLU A 158 -7.77 14.24 -11.52
N ARG A 159 -8.08 15.54 -11.51
CA ARG A 159 -7.03 16.56 -11.67
C ARG A 159 -6.13 16.55 -10.45
N GLY A 160 -4.82 16.58 -10.68
CA GLY A 160 -3.80 16.43 -9.67
C GLY A 160 -3.28 15.00 -9.53
N ASP A 161 -3.87 14.04 -10.22
CA ASP A 161 -3.42 12.65 -10.20
C ASP A 161 -1.99 12.51 -10.71
N VAL A 162 -1.18 11.66 -10.08
CA VAL A 162 0.12 11.28 -10.64
C VAL A 162 0.00 9.92 -11.29
N ILE A 163 0.25 9.87 -12.59
CA ILE A 163 0.00 8.68 -13.41
C ILE A 163 1.26 8.20 -14.11
N VAL A 164 1.34 6.88 -14.28
CA VAL A 164 2.31 6.22 -15.15
C VAL A 164 1.61 5.82 -16.44
N PHE A 165 2.23 6.09 -17.58
CA PHE A 165 1.67 5.85 -18.91
C PHE A 165 2.77 5.54 -19.93
N LYS A 166 2.42 4.89 -21.03
CA LYS A 166 3.32 4.69 -22.17
C LYS A 166 3.48 5.98 -22.95
N TYR A 167 4.71 6.37 -23.25
CA TYR A 167 4.96 7.59 -24.02
C TYR A 167 4.35 7.46 -25.43
N PRO A 168 3.44 8.38 -25.86
CA PRO A 168 2.70 8.19 -27.10
C PRO A 168 3.56 8.10 -28.37
N ASN A 169 4.70 8.81 -28.42
CA ASN A 169 5.58 8.78 -29.59
C ASN A 169 6.57 7.61 -29.58
N ASP A 170 6.75 6.93 -28.45
CA ASP A 170 7.58 5.73 -28.32
C ASP A 170 7.06 4.87 -27.15
N PRO A 171 6.08 3.98 -27.41
CA PRO A 171 5.42 3.17 -26.38
C PRO A 171 6.30 2.11 -25.71
N SER A 172 7.59 2.02 -26.09
CA SER A 172 8.58 1.21 -25.36
C SER A 172 9.03 1.87 -24.05
N LYS A 173 8.74 3.17 -23.89
CA LYS A 173 9.10 3.96 -22.72
C LYS A 173 7.86 4.27 -21.88
N ASP A 174 7.96 4.05 -20.59
CA ASP A 174 6.93 4.48 -19.63
C ASP A 174 7.35 5.81 -19.00
N TYR A 175 6.40 6.73 -18.84
CA TYR A 175 6.59 8.08 -18.29
C TYR A 175 5.70 8.26 -17.06
N ILE A 176 6.11 9.16 -16.18
CA ILE A 176 5.31 9.62 -15.02
C ILE A 176 5.04 11.12 -15.12
N LYS A 177 3.79 11.55 -14.98
CA LYS A 177 3.37 12.96 -15.00
C LYS A 177 2.15 13.18 -14.11
N ARG A 178 1.85 14.45 -13.81
CA ARG A 178 0.63 14.87 -13.14
C ARG A 178 -0.46 15.23 -14.14
N VAL A 179 -1.69 14.79 -13.89
CA VAL A 179 -2.89 15.17 -14.64
C VAL A 179 -3.27 16.60 -14.26
N ILE A 180 -3.35 17.47 -15.25
CA ILE A 180 -3.70 18.89 -15.09
C ILE A 180 -5.10 19.17 -15.63
N GLY A 181 -5.42 18.62 -16.80
CA GLY A 181 -6.72 18.80 -17.46
C GLY A 181 -7.35 17.48 -17.85
N LEU A 182 -8.66 17.40 -17.65
CA LEU A 182 -9.55 16.30 -18.04
C LEU A 182 -10.27 16.65 -19.35
N PRO A 183 -10.91 15.69 -20.05
CA PRO A 183 -11.69 15.97 -21.25
C PRO A 183 -12.66 17.15 -21.09
N GLY A 184 -12.60 18.09 -22.02
CA GLY A 184 -13.41 19.31 -22.03
C GLY A 184 -12.78 20.50 -21.28
N ASP A 185 -11.73 20.30 -20.50
CA ASP A 185 -11.02 21.40 -19.85
C ASP A 185 -10.30 22.29 -20.88
N THR A 186 -10.23 23.58 -20.59
CA THR A 186 -9.34 24.51 -21.31
C THR A 186 -8.13 24.81 -20.44
N VAL A 187 -6.95 24.39 -20.87
CA VAL A 187 -5.68 24.61 -20.15
C VAL A 187 -4.89 25.71 -20.86
N GLU A 188 -4.43 26.71 -20.11
CA GLU A 188 -3.66 27.85 -20.60
C GLU A 188 -2.52 28.17 -19.63
N ILE A 189 -1.38 28.64 -20.14
CA ILE A 189 -0.33 29.24 -19.31
C ILE A 189 -0.13 30.68 -19.74
N ARG A 190 -0.31 31.62 -18.81
CA ARG A 190 -0.26 33.07 -19.08
C ARG A 190 0.55 33.77 -18.00
N GLY A 191 1.61 34.47 -18.41
CA GLY A 191 2.56 35.06 -17.46
C GLY A 191 3.26 34.01 -16.58
N GLY A 192 3.45 32.79 -17.08
CA GLY A 192 4.02 31.67 -16.31
C GLY A 192 3.06 30.99 -15.32
N GLN A 193 1.82 31.49 -15.19
CA GLN A 193 0.82 30.95 -14.29
C GLN A 193 -0.14 30.01 -15.03
N LEU A 194 -0.49 28.88 -14.41
CA LEU A 194 -1.41 27.91 -14.97
C LEU A 194 -2.86 28.34 -14.74
N TYR A 195 -3.67 28.26 -15.80
CA TYR A 195 -5.12 28.42 -15.75
C TYR A 195 -5.80 27.17 -16.30
N VAL A 196 -6.85 26.70 -15.60
CA VAL A 196 -7.74 25.64 -16.08
C VAL A 196 -9.16 26.19 -16.05
N ASN A 197 -9.85 26.16 -17.20
CA ASN A 197 -11.16 26.78 -17.39
C ASN A 197 -11.20 28.26 -16.97
N ASN A 198 -10.13 28.99 -17.30
CA ASN A 198 -9.93 30.40 -16.96
C ASN A 198 -9.87 30.69 -15.43
N VAL A 199 -9.71 29.65 -14.60
CA VAL A 199 -9.43 29.75 -13.17
C VAL A 199 -7.94 29.55 -12.95
N GLU A 200 -7.31 30.48 -12.24
CA GLU A 200 -5.90 30.37 -11.86
C GLU A 200 -5.70 29.21 -10.88
N ILE A 201 -4.79 28.30 -11.22
CA ILE A 201 -4.49 27.15 -10.38
C ILE A 201 -3.30 27.47 -9.48
N VAL A 202 -3.49 27.28 -8.17
CA VAL A 202 -2.40 27.34 -7.19
C VAL A 202 -1.74 25.96 -7.14
N GLU A 203 -0.43 25.92 -7.33
CA GLU A 203 0.33 24.69 -7.51
C GLU A 203 1.39 24.55 -6.42
N PRO A 204 0.99 24.23 -5.17
CA PRO A 204 1.90 24.23 -4.02
C PRO A 204 2.95 23.12 -4.08
N TYR A 205 2.79 22.17 -5.01
CA TYR A 205 3.74 21.10 -5.31
C TYR A 205 4.92 21.56 -6.19
N LEU A 206 4.91 22.79 -6.72
CA LEU A 206 5.98 23.28 -7.58
C LEU A 206 7.09 23.95 -6.80
N HIS A 207 8.32 23.69 -7.23
CA HIS A 207 9.48 24.46 -6.79
C HIS A 207 9.84 25.59 -7.77
N MET A 208 9.57 25.39 -9.06
CA MET A 208 9.82 26.39 -10.10
C MET A 208 8.54 26.59 -10.94
N PRO A 209 8.18 27.85 -11.25
CA PRO A 209 7.02 28.15 -12.07
C PRO A 209 7.25 27.77 -13.54
N ASN A 210 6.22 27.93 -14.37
CA ASN A 210 6.40 27.79 -15.81
C ASN A 210 7.30 28.91 -16.35
N THR A 211 8.16 28.57 -17.30
CA THR A 211 9.10 29.50 -17.95
C THR A 211 8.61 30.00 -19.31
N ARG A 212 7.44 29.54 -19.75
CA ARG A 212 6.84 29.88 -21.03
C ARG A 212 5.32 29.95 -20.89
N ASP A 213 4.72 30.75 -21.75
CA ASP A 213 3.28 30.81 -21.93
C ASP A 213 2.83 29.78 -22.97
N GLU A 214 1.61 29.28 -22.81
CA GLU A 214 0.97 28.30 -23.68
C GLU A 214 -0.42 28.81 -24.03
N PRO A 215 -0.81 28.78 -25.31
CA PRO A 215 -2.14 29.22 -25.71
C PRO A 215 -3.22 28.33 -25.09
N PRO A 216 -4.45 28.84 -24.93
CA PRO A 216 -5.58 28.04 -24.48
C PRO A 216 -5.76 26.79 -25.34
N THR A 217 -5.72 25.63 -24.71
CA THR A 217 -5.85 24.33 -25.35
C THR A 217 -7.00 23.58 -24.71
N VAL A 218 -8.00 23.21 -25.52
CA VAL A 218 -9.11 22.37 -25.07
C VAL A 218 -8.67 20.92 -25.08
N VAL A 219 -8.90 20.21 -23.98
CA VAL A 219 -8.59 18.79 -23.85
C VAL A 219 -9.65 17.97 -24.58
N ASP A 220 -9.21 17.17 -25.54
CA ASP A 220 -10.08 16.37 -26.39
C ASP A 220 -10.75 15.23 -25.60
N ALA A 221 -11.88 14.74 -26.11
CA ALA A 221 -12.51 13.55 -25.58
C ALA A 221 -11.52 12.36 -25.59
N GLY A 222 -11.47 11.61 -24.49
CA GLY A 222 -10.55 10.48 -24.32
C GLY A 222 -9.09 10.86 -24.13
N HIS A 223 -8.77 12.15 -23.98
CA HIS A 223 -7.40 12.63 -23.75
C HIS A 223 -7.26 13.26 -22.36
N LEU A 224 -6.00 13.46 -21.95
CA LEU A 224 -5.58 14.14 -20.73
C LEU A 224 -4.52 15.18 -21.07
N TYR A 225 -4.54 16.30 -20.35
CA TYR A 225 -3.42 17.25 -20.34
C TYR A 225 -2.55 16.96 -19.14
N VAL A 226 -1.29 16.55 -19.37
CA VAL A 226 -0.37 16.15 -18.29
C VAL A 226 0.88 17.03 -18.28
N MET A 227 1.40 17.30 -17.08
CA MET A 227 2.60 18.12 -16.89
C MET A 227 3.53 17.49 -15.84
N GLY A 228 4.82 17.76 -15.96
CA GLY A 228 5.78 17.41 -14.92
C GLY A 228 5.83 18.47 -13.83
N ASP A 229 6.12 18.05 -12.60
CA ASP A 229 6.26 18.97 -11.46
C ASP A 229 7.51 19.86 -11.60
N ASN A 230 8.57 19.37 -12.28
CA ASN A 230 9.70 20.20 -12.67
C ASN A 230 9.42 20.88 -14.02
N ARG A 231 8.64 21.97 -13.98
CA ARG A 231 8.12 22.69 -15.16
C ARG A 231 9.14 22.99 -16.25
N PRO A 232 10.29 23.61 -15.97
CA PRO A 232 11.26 23.94 -17.02
C PRO A 232 11.98 22.71 -17.60
N ALA A 233 12.09 21.61 -16.84
CA ALA A 233 12.84 20.42 -17.24
C ALA A 233 11.95 19.23 -17.60
N SER A 234 10.67 19.47 -17.90
CA SER A 234 9.71 18.42 -18.22
C SER A 234 9.36 18.39 -19.70
N SER A 235 9.48 17.18 -20.28
CA SER A 235 8.88 16.84 -21.58
C SER A 235 7.50 16.23 -21.33
N ASP A 236 6.46 17.01 -21.59
CA ASP A 236 5.06 16.70 -21.29
C ASP A 236 4.12 17.23 -22.39
N THR A 237 2.82 17.36 -22.12
CA THR A 237 1.82 17.72 -23.15
C THR A 237 2.18 18.99 -23.93
N ARG A 238 2.88 19.93 -23.29
CA ARG A 238 3.37 21.17 -23.90
C ARG A 238 4.44 20.96 -24.98
N SER A 239 4.94 19.75 -25.16
CA SER A 239 6.00 19.41 -26.13
C SER A 239 5.57 18.36 -27.15
N TRP A 240 4.69 17.43 -26.78
CA TRP A 240 4.32 16.30 -27.63
C TRP A 240 2.80 16.12 -27.82
N GLY A 241 1.97 17.02 -27.29
CA GLY A 241 0.52 16.98 -27.45
C GLY A 241 -0.22 16.24 -26.32
N GLN A 242 -1.52 16.08 -26.48
CA GLN A 242 -2.37 15.51 -25.43
C GLN A 242 -2.13 14.00 -25.27
N LEU A 243 -2.35 13.49 -24.06
CA LEU A 243 -2.17 12.06 -23.75
C LEU A 243 -3.49 11.30 -23.91
N GLY A 244 -3.56 10.35 -24.85
CA GLY A 244 -4.69 9.43 -24.94
C GLY A 244 -4.81 8.57 -23.67
N GLN A 245 -6.02 8.43 -23.12
CA GLN A 245 -6.28 7.66 -21.90
C GLN A 245 -5.92 6.17 -22.05
N GLU A 246 -5.91 5.64 -23.26
CA GLU A 246 -5.49 4.26 -23.58
C GLU A 246 -4.01 3.98 -23.32
N PHE A 247 -3.17 5.02 -23.25
CA PHE A 247 -1.76 4.88 -22.94
C PHE A 247 -1.51 4.80 -21.43
N VAL A 248 -2.50 5.11 -20.59
CA VAL A 248 -2.34 5.12 -19.14
C VAL A 248 -2.23 3.70 -18.59
N ILE A 249 -1.20 3.47 -17.78
CA ILE A 249 -0.92 2.19 -17.12
C ILE A 249 -1.59 2.13 -15.75
N GLY A 250 -1.51 3.22 -14.97
CA GLY A 250 -2.11 3.29 -13.64
C GLY A 250 -1.70 4.53 -12.86
N GLN A 251 -2.25 4.65 -11.65
CA GLN A 251 -1.99 5.75 -10.71
C GLN A 251 -0.81 5.40 -9.81
N ALA A 252 0.15 6.31 -9.63
CA ALA A 252 1.28 6.13 -8.72
C ALA A 252 0.80 6.27 -7.28
N TRP A 253 0.81 5.20 -6.48
CA TRP A 253 0.17 5.19 -5.17
C TRP A 253 1.16 5.40 -4.01
N LEU A 254 2.29 4.70 -4.03
CA LEU A 254 3.27 4.71 -2.94
C LEU A 254 4.68 4.90 -3.50
N ALA A 255 5.48 5.74 -2.86
CA ALA A 255 6.93 5.68 -2.94
C ALA A 255 7.42 4.76 -1.82
N ILE A 256 8.21 3.74 -2.15
CA ILE A 256 8.61 2.69 -1.18
C ILE A 256 10.10 2.68 -0.87
N TRP A 257 10.91 3.31 -1.70
CA TRP A 257 12.36 3.43 -1.50
C TRP A 257 12.89 4.70 -2.17
N PRO A 258 13.83 5.42 -1.53
CA PRO A 258 14.47 5.11 -0.24
C PRO A 258 13.55 5.35 0.97
N PHE A 259 13.81 4.67 2.09
CA PHE A 259 12.87 4.64 3.23
C PHE A 259 12.66 5.99 3.94
N ASP A 260 13.58 6.93 3.76
CA ASP A 260 13.48 8.30 4.27
C ASP A 260 12.50 9.18 3.48
N THR A 261 12.23 8.84 2.21
CA THR A 261 11.21 9.49 1.37
C THR A 261 9.98 8.63 1.12
N ALA A 262 9.98 7.39 1.63
CA ALA A 262 8.87 6.47 1.47
C ALA A 262 7.57 7.01 2.09
N GLY A 263 6.46 6.86 1.38
CA GLY A 263 5.16 7.37 1.79
C GLY A 263 4.10 7.29 0.70
N LEU A 264 2.91 7.80 1.02
CA LEU A 264 1.86 7.96 0.04
C LEU A 264 2.21 9.05 -0.95
N VAL A 265 2.00 8.78 -2.23
CA VAL A 265 2.12 9.79 -3.28
C VAL A 265 1.04 10.85 -3.08
N LYS A 266 1.47 12.12 -3.08
CA LYS A 266 0.56 13.27 -2.93
C LYS A 266 -0.15 13.57 -4.24
N HIS A 267 -1.41 13.18 -4.30
CA HIS A 267 -2.37 13.59 -5.32
C HIS A 267 -3.05 14.85 -4.76
N GLN A 268 -2.61 16.03 -5.20
CA GLN A 268 -3.17 17.28 -4.72
C GLN A 268 -4.34 17.66 -5.61
N PRO A 269 -5.59 17.64 -5.12
CA PRO A 269 -6.75 17.99 -5.94
C PRO A 269 -6.56 19.39 -6.52
N ILE A 270 -6.75 19.51 -7.83
CA ILE A 270 -6.76 20.81 -8.50
C ILE A 270 -8.21 21.29 -8.51
N GLU A 271 -8.51 22.17 -7.56
CA GLU A 271 -9.82 22.79 -7.41
C GLU A 271 -10.06 23.82 -8.51
N VAL A 272 -10.79 23.42 -9.54
CA VAL A 272 -11.34 24.34 -10.53
C VAL A 272 -12.69 24.77 -10.00
N SER A 273 -12.71 25.76 -9.11
CA SER A 273 -13.97 26.29 -8.58
C SER A 273 -14.85 26.72 -9.74
N ALA A 274 -16.03 26.12 -9.82
CA ALA A 274 -16.92 26.25 -10.97
C ALA A 274 -17.39 27.70 -11.14
N VAL A 275 -16.73 28.47 -12.00
CA VAL A 275 -17.30 29.71 -12.54
C VAL A 275 -18.20 29.35 -13.71
N MET A 276 -19.30 28.64 -13.43
CA MET A 276 -20.35 28.32 -14.41
C MET A 276 -21.71 28.36 -13.73
N ALA A 277 -22.24 29.56 -13.47
CA ALA A 277 -23.69 29.85 -13.43
C ALA A 277 -24.00 31.34 -13.18
N GLN A 278 -23.44 32.27 -13.96
CA GLN A 278 -24.10 33.57 -14.16
C GLN A 278 -23.96 33.93 -15.64
N GLY A 279 -24.92 33.43 -16.44
CA GLY A 279 -25.18 33.97 -17.78
C GLY A 279 -25.86 35.35 -17.67
N PRO A 280 -25.80 36.16 -18.75
CA PRO A 280 -26.39 37.50 -18.79
C PRO A 280 -27.91 37.52 -18.64
#